data_AF-A0A6V7HWS2-F1
#
_entry.id   AF-A0A6V7HWS2-F1
#
_cell.length_a   1.000
_cell.length_b   1.000
_cell.length_c   1.000
_cell.angle_alpha   90.00
_cell.angle_beta   90.00
_cell.angle_gamma   90.00
#
_symmetry.space_group_name_H-M   'P 1'
#
loop_
_entity.id
_entity.type
_entity.pdbx_description
1 polymer ?
#
loop_
_entity_poly.entity_id
_entity_poly.type
_entity_poly.pdbx_seq_one_letter_code
_entity_poly.pdbx_strand_id
1 'polypeptide(L)' 'SGVELELVECQPLLEWLANNYKSFGATLEIITDKSQEGSQFVRGFGGIG' A
#
# COMPACT_ATOMS: atom_id res chain seq x y z
N SER A 1 31.32 -11.74 -1.26
CA SER A 1 30.86 -11.47 -2.63
C SER A 1 29.61 -10.63 -2.54
N GLY A 2 29.70 -9.33 -2.86
CA GLY A 2 28.51 -8.48 -2.94
C GLY A 2 27.81 -8.76 -4.26
N VAL A 3 26.50 -8.99 -4.22
CA VAL A 3 25.67 -9.08 -5.43
C VAL A 3 25.16 -7.67 -5.72
N GLU A 4 25.54 -7.11 -6.87
CA GLU A 4 24.89 -5.91 -7.40
C GLU A 4 23.53 -6.30 -7.96
N LEU A 5 22.49 -5.59 -7.54
CA LEU A 5 21.12 -5.76 -8.01
C LEU A 5 20.74 -4.53 -8.83
N GLU A 6 20.06 -4.76 -9.95
CA GLU A 6 19.50 -3.71 -10.77
C GLU A 6 18.02 -3.48 -10.42
N LEU A 7 17.59 -2.23 -10.46
CA LEU A 7 16.17 -1.89 -10.33
C LEU A 7 15.44 -2.32 -11.62
N VAL A 8 14.62 -3.37 -11.53
CA VAL A 8 13.87 -3.89 -12.67
C VAL A 8 12.55 -3.13 -12.87
N GLU A 9 11.85 -2.79 -11.78
CA GLU A 9 10.55 -2.14 -11.83
C GLU A 9 10.28 -1.33 -10.56
N CYS A 10 9.60 -0.20 -10.71
CA CYS A 10 9.11 0.63 -9.61
C CYS A 10 7.69 1.09 -9.95
N GLN A 11 6.71 0.73 -9.12
CA GLN A 11 5.31 1.11 -9.32
C GLN A 11 4.67 1.56 -7.98
N PRO A 12 3.62 2.40 -8.01
CA PRO A 12 2.92 2.81 -6.80
C PRO A 12 2.31 1.62 -6.06
N LEU A 13 2.55 1.53 -4.74
CA LEU A 13 2.02 0.43 -3.92
C LEU A 13 0.49 0.33 -4.00
N LEU A 14 -0.21 1.46 -4.03
CA LEU A 14 -1.67 1.50 -4.14
C LEU A 14 -2.15 0.83 -5.44
N GLU A 15 -1.45 1.09 -6.55
CA GLU A 15 -1.76 0.49 -7.85
C GLU A 15 -1.49 -1.02 -7.83
N TRP A 16 -0.36 -1.43 -7.25
CA TRP A 16 -0.05 -2.85 -7.09
C TRP A 16 -1.10 -3.58 -6.25
N LEU A 17 -1.52 -2.99 -5.12
CA LEU A 17 -2.56 -3.56 -4.25
C LEU A 17 -3.89 -3.66 -4.99
N ALA A 18 -4.30 -2.62 -5.73
CA ALA A 18 -5.53 -2.63 -6.52
C ALA A 18 -5.58 -3.79 -7.54
N ASN A 19 -4.43 -4.19 -8.06
CA ASN A 19 -4.32 -5.28 -9.03
C ASN A 19 -4.18 -6.66 -8.37
N ASN A 20 -3.58 -6.76 -7.19
CA ASN A 20 -3.14 -8.04 -6.63
C ASN A 20 -3.89 -8.49 -5.37
N TYR A 21 -4.67 -7.63 -4.70
CA TYR A 21 -5.29 -7.94 -3.40
C TYR A 21 -6.11 -9.25 -3.40
N LYS A 22 -6.80 -9.55 -4.51
CA LYS A 22 -7.62 -10.77 -4.66
C LYS A 22 -6.80 -12.05 -4.60
N SER A 23 -5.57 -12.03 -5.10
CA SER A 23 -4.65 -13.18 -5.09
C SER A 23 -4.27 -13.59 -3.67
N PHE A 24 -4.38 -12.67 -2.72
CA PHE A 24 -4.10 -12.88 -1.30
C PHE A 24 -5.35 -13.19 -0.47
N GLY A 25 -6.53 -13.29 -1.10
CA GLY A 25 -7.79 -13.50 -0.41
C GLY A 25 -8.20 -12.34 0.50
N ALA A 26 -7.62 -11.16 0.30
CA ALA A 26 -7.94 -9.95 1.05
C ALA A 26 -9.08 -9.17 0.37
N THR A 27 -9.70 -8.27 1.13
CA THR A 27 -10.57 -7.22 0.60
C THR A 27 -9.81 -5.90 0.66
N LEU A 28 -9.78 -5.16 -0.44
CA LEU A 28 -9.13 -3.85 -0.50
C LEU A 28 -10.16 -2.74 -0.30
N GLU A 29 -9.95 -1.92 0.72
CA GLU A 29 -10.75 -0.72 1.00
C GLU A 29 -9.85 0.52 0.90
N ILE A 30 -10.25 1.49 0.06
CA ILE A 30 -9.54 2.77 -0.08
C ILE A 30 -10.33 3.84 0.66
N ILE A 31 -9.73 4.40 1.70
CA ILE A 31 -10.32 5.46 2.52
C ILE A 31 -9.61 6.79 2.30
N THR A 32 -10.26 7.88 2.71
CA THR A 32 -9.69 9.23 2.69
C THR A 32 -9.44 9.72 4.11
N ASP A 33 -8.61 10.74 4.27
CA ASP A 33 -8.32 11.37 5.57
C ASP A 33 -9.41 12.35 6.05
N LYS A 34 -10.52 12.47 5.32
CA LYS A 34 -11.59 13.45 5.60
C LYS A 34 -12.41 13.14 6.86
N SER A 35 -12.43 11.89 7.33
CA SER A 35 -13.02 11.55 8.62
C SER A 35 -11.98 11.61 9.74
N GLN A 36 -12.45 11.69 10.98
CA GLN A 36 -11.56 11.67 12.15
C GLN A 36 -10.74 10.36 12.18
N GLU A 37 -11.39 9.23 11.92
CA GLU A 37 -10.78 7.90 11.88
C GLU A 37 -9.78 7.78 10.72
N GLY A 38 -10.11 8.30 9.53
CA GLY A 38 -9.22 8.30 8.38
C GLY A 38 -7.97 9.16 8.61
N SER A 39 -8.15 10.34 9.21
CA SER A 39 -7.03 11.18 9.64
C SER A 39 -6.14 10.49 10.68
N GLN A 40 -6.73 9.79 11.65
CA GLN A 40 -5.98 8.99 12.63
C GLN A 40 -5.26 7.81 11.97
N PHE A 41 -5.87 7.18 10.97
CA PHE A 41 -5.27 6.08 10.23
C PHE A 41 -4.00 6.53 9.50
N VAL A 42 -4.05 7.66 8.78
CA VAL A 42 -2.88 8.22 8.10
C VAL A 42 -1.78 8.63 9.09
N ARG A 43 -2.14 9.33 10.17
CA ARG A 43 -1.15 9.85 11.13
C ARG A 43 -0.59 8.79 12.08
N GLY A 44 -1.39 7.80 12.45
CA GLY A 44 -1.06 6.74 13.40
C GLY A 44 -0.44 5.50 12.77
N PHE A 45 -0.89 5.12 11.56
CA PHE A 45 -0.47 3.90 10.87
C PHE A 45 0.25 4.17 9.54
N GLY A 46 0.46 5.43 9.16
CA GLY A 46 1.14 5.78 7.92
C GLY A 46 0.32 5.56 6.65
N GLY A 47 -1.01 5.37 6.79
CA GLY A 47 -1.94 5.25 5.66
C GLY A 47 -2.07 3.84 5.06
N ILE A 48 -1.57 2.80 5.73
CA ILE A 48 -1.73 1.40 5.35
C ILE A 48 -1.93 0.52 6.60
N GLY A 49 -2.81 -0.49 6.51
CA GLY A 49 -3.21 -1.35 7.63
C GLY A 49 -4.31 -2.33 7.28
#